data_AF-A0A7S2A210-F1
#
_entry.id   AF-A0A7S2A210-F1
#
_cell.length_a   1.000
_cell.length_b   1.000
_cell.length_c   1.000
_cell.angle_alpha   90.00
_cell.angle_beta   90.00
_cell.angle_gamma   90.00
#
_symmetry.space_group_name_H-M   'P 1'
#
loop_
_entity.id
_entity.type
_entity.pdbx_description
1 polymer ?
#
loop_
_entity_poly.entity_id
_entity_poly.type
_entity_poly.pdbx_seq_one_letter_code
_entity_poly.pdbx_strand_id
1 'polypeptide(L)'
;VEERLGALERTIQEIDALSAIYGGINGEGSDEEGDGNEGFRVLSAPELRSAQRAVEEGSAASLGEDWSPPLLDVELWIRLDGGESMKGGRCRPRTARMRCVLPPGYPDHAVAVPAVTSSHAEDGMRRSERDALTARLCQKAGELGG
;
A
#
# COMPACT_ATOMS: atom_id res chain seq x y z
N VAL A 1 -16.44 -20.06 -4.33
CA VAL A 1 -15.04 -20.13 -4.82
C VAL A 1 -14.80 -19.07 -5.89
N GLU A 2 -15.61 -19.02 -6.94
CA GLU A 2 -15.52 -17.99 -7.99
C GLU A 2 -15.56 -16.56 -7.47
N GLU A 3 -16.48 -16.23 -6.56
CA GLU A 3 -16.57 -14.89 -5.96
C GLU A 3 -15.29 -14.47 -5.21
N ARG A 4 -14.63 -15.42 -4.53
CA ARG A 4 -13.39 -15.18 -3.80
C ARG A 4 -12.20 -15.00 -4.75
N LEU A 5 -12.16 -15.76 -5.84
CA LEU A 5 -11.14 -15.59 -6.89
C LEU A 5 -11.32 -14.25 -7.61
N GLY A 6 -12.57 -13.84 -7.88
CA GLY A 6 -12.86 -12.54 -8.49
C GLY A 6 -12.45 -11.36 -7.60
N ALA A 7 -12.69 -11.43 -6.29
CA ALA A 7 -12.23 -10.40 -5.36
C ALA A 7 -10.68 -10.35 -5.28
N LEU A 8 -10.03 -11.53 -5.33
CA LEU A 8 -8.58 -11.62 -5.34
C LEU A 8 -7.97 -11.04 -6.63
N GLU A 9 -8.56 -11.35 -7.78
CA GLU A 9 -8.17 -10.79 -9.08
C GLU A 9 -8.27 -9.27 -9.08
N ARG A 10 -9.37 -8.71 -8.56
CA ARG A 10 -9.53 -7.25 -8.41
C ARG A 10 -8.49 -6.64 -7.47
N THR A 11 -8.17 -7.31 -6.37
CA THR A 11 -7.09 -6.86 -5.47
C THR A 11 -5.74 -6.82 -6.18
N ILE A 12 -5.41 -7.85 -6.98
CA ILE A 12 -4.18 -7.91 -7.75
C ILE A 12 -4.14 -6.77 -8.77
N GLN A 13 -5.23 -6.54 -9.50
CA GLN A 13 -5.33 -5.45 -10.47
C GLN A 13 -5.15 -4.07 -9.81
N GLU A 14 -5.70 -3.87 -8.60
CA GLU A 14 -5.49 -2.64 -7.84
C GLU A 14 -4.01 -2.45 -7.45
N ILE A 15 -3.35 -3.51 -6.98
CA ILE A 15 -1.93 -3.48 -6.64
C ILE A 15 -1.07 -3.20 -7.87
N ASP A 16 -1.40 -3.79 -9.02
CA ASP A 16 -0.71 -3.55 -10.29
C ASP A 16 -0.93 -2.10 -10.76
N ALA A 17 -2.14 -1.56 -10.62
CA ALA A 17 -2.44 -0.16 -10.92
C ALA A 17 -1.66 0.78 -10.01
N LEU A 18 -1.64 0.53 -8.70
CA LEU A 18 -0.85 1.32 -7.74
C LEU A 18 0.66 1.21 -8.04
N SER A 19 1.15 0.03 -8.40
CA SER A 19 2.53 -0.17 -8.84
C SER A 19 2.84 0.57 -10.15
N ALA A 20 1.90 0.67 -11.08
CA ALA A 20 2.10 1.43 -12.32
C ALA A 20 2.11 2.95 -12.06
N ILE A 21 1.20 3.44 -11.19
CA ILE A 21 1.07 4.86 -10.87
C ILE A 21 2.23 5.35 -10.00
N TYR A 22 2.63 4.54 -9.00
CA TYR A 22 3.55 4.95 -7.95
C TYR A 22 4.83 4.11 -7.89
N GLY A 23 4.89 2.92 -8.52
CA GLY A 23 6.06 2.04 -8.49
C GLY A 23 7.20 2.49 -9.41
N GLY A 24 6.92 3.28 -10.44
CA GLY A 24 7.94 3.88 -11.32
C GLY A 24 8.74 5.03 -10.70
N ILE A 25 8.48 5.39 -9.44
CA ILE A 25 9.24 6.44 -8.74
C ILE A 25 10.53 5.88 -8.10
N ASN A 26 10.70 4.55 -8.10
CA ASN A 26 11.98 3.92 -7.85
C ASN A 26 12.72 3.73 -9.18
N GLY A 27 13.60 4.67 -9.50
CA GLY A 27 14.26 4.80 -10.78
C GLY A 27 14.97 3.54 -11.28
N GLU A 28 14.58 3.10 -12.48
CA GLU A 28 15.48 2.40 -13.41
C GLU A 28 16.25 3.39 -14.30
N GLY A 29 16.47 4.62 -13.83
CA GLY A 29 17.16 5.61 -14.64
C GLY A 29 17.51 6.89 -13.91
N SER A 30 18.48 6.83 -13.00
CA SER A 30 19.37 7.97 -12.73
C SER A 30 20.43 7.57 -11.71
N ASP A 31 21.69 7.58 -12.13
CA ASP A 31 22.91 7.45 -11.33
C ASP A 31 23.12 8.63 -10.34
N GLU A 32 22.06 9.14 -9.73
CA GLU A 32 22.13 10.21 -8.72
C GLU A 32 21.28 9.82 -7.51
N GLU A 33 21.94 9.45 -6.41
CA GLU A 33 21.43 9.40 -5.02
C GLU A 33 19.90 9.32 -4.88
N GLY A 34 19.30 8.19 -5.29
CA GLY A 34 17.87 7.93 -5.14
C GLY A 34 17.49 7.89 -3.66
N ASP A 35 16.87 8.95 -3.17
CA ASP A 35 16.65 9.21 -1.72
C ASP A 35 15.48 8.43 -1.10
N GLY A 36 15.20 7.22 -1.59
CA GLY A 36 14.41 6.16 -0.92
C GLY A 36 13.00 6.49 -0.39
N ASN A 37 12.41 7.64 -0.74
CA ASN A 37 11.24 8.21 -0.08
C ASN A 37 10.03 8.39 -1.01
N GLU A 38 10.01 7.74 -2.16
CA GLU A 38 8.89 7.86 -3.09
C GLU A 38 8.48 6.49 -3.64
N GLY A 39 7.17 6.24 -3.67
CA GLY A 39 6.57 5.18 -4.46
C GLY A 39 5.58 4.27 -3.73
N PHE A 40 5.29 3.14 -4.38
CA PHE A 40 4.45 2.05 -3.87
C PHE A 40 5.29 0.78 -3.75
N ARG A 41 5.11 0.04 -2.67
CA ARG A 41 5.79 -1.22 -2.41
C ARG A 41 4.85 -2.26 -1.84
N VAL A 42 4.94 -3.48 -2.33
CA VAL A 42 4.31 -4.65 -1.71
C VAL A 42 5.29 -5.25 -0.70
N LEU A 43 4.92 -5.26 0.58
CA LEU A 43 5.72 -5.85 1.66
C LEU A 43 5.51 -7.37 1.73
N SER A 44 4.31 -7.84 1.41
CA SER A 44 3.92 -9.26 1.37
C SER A 44 4.04 -9.85 -0.05
N ALA A 45 5.22 -9.74 -0.66
CA ALA A 45 5.45 -10.23 -2.02
C ALA A 45 5.24 -11.76 -2.18
N PRO A 46 5.60 -12.63 -1.22
CA PRO A 46 5.27 -14.07 -1.29
C PRO A 46 3.77 -14.35 -1.34
N GLU A 47 2.98 -13.61 -0.57
CA GLU A 47 1.53 -13.72 -0.51
C GLU A 47 0.88 -13.26 -1.81
N LEU A 48 1.37 -12.14 -2.38
CA LEU A 48 0.92 -11.66 -3.68
C LEU A 48 1.19 -12.69 -4.79
N ARG A 49 2.38 -13.29 -4.83
CA ARG A 49 2.70 -14.35 -5.81
C ARG A 49 1.80 -15.58 -5.65
N SER A 50 1.51 -15.96 -4.40
CA SER A 50 0.60 -17.07 -4.13
C SER A 50 -0.83 -16.76 -4.60
N ALA A 51 -1.28 -15.51 -4.42
CA ALA A 51 -2.56 -15.03 -4.90
C ALA A 51 -2.64 -15.01 -6.44
N GLN A 52 -1.61 -14.50 -7.11
CA GLN A 52 -1.53 -14.48 -8.58
C GLN A 52 -1.64 -15.90 -9.16
N ARG A 53 -0.89 -16.84 -8.59
CA ARG A 53 -0.94 -18.25 -9.00
C ARG A 53 -2.33 -18.86 -8.82
N ALA A 54 -3.02 -18.55 -7.73
CA ALA A 54 -4.38 -19.03 -7.48
C ALA A 54 -5.38 -18.56 -8.54
N VAL A 55 -5.23 -17.31 -9.00
CA VAL A 55 -6.06 -16.71 -10.06
C VAL A 55 -5.72 -17.32 -11.43
N GLU A 56 -4.43 -17.45 -11.76
CA GLU A 56 -3.97 -18.05 -13.03
C GLU A 56 -4.41 -19.50 -13.19
N GLU A 57 -4.34 -20.30 -12.12
CA GLU A 57 -4.79 -21.69 -12.13
C GLU A 57 -6.32 -21.82 -12.15
N GLY A 58 -7.06 -20.71 -12.03
CA GLY A 58 -8.52 -20.67 -12.09
C GLY A 58 -9.21 -21.49 -10.99
N SER A 59 -8.49 -21.84 -9.93
CA SER A 59 -8.93 -22.86 -8.98
C SER A 59 -8.36 -22.61 -7.59
N ALA A 60 -9.23 -22.16 -6.69
CA ALA A 60 -8.94 -22.23 -5.25
C ALA A 60 -8.96 -23.68 -4.74
N ALA A 61 -9.55 -24.62 -5.50
CA ALA A 61 -9.59 -26.04 -5.14
C ALA A 61 -8.19 -26.70 -5.19
N SER A 62 -7.26 -26.14 -5.96
CA SER A 62 -5.84 -26.56 -6.00
C SER A 62 -5.10 -26.25 -4.69
N LEU A 63 -5.65 -25.35 -3.87
CA LEU A 63 -5.02 -24.81 -2.68
C LEU A 63 -5.51 -25.49 -1.39
N GLY A 64 -6.49 -26.39 -1.50
CA GLY A 64 -7.10 -27.13 -0.38
C GLY A 64 -8.38 -26.47 0.14
N GLU A 65 -9.27 -27.26 0.77
CA GLU A 65 -10.55 -26.79 1.33
C GLU A 65 -10.38 -25.70 2.41
N ASP A 66 -9.23 -25.66 3.08
CA ASP A 66 -8.90 -24.70 4.13
C ASP A 66 -8.22 -23.43 3.61
N TRP A 67 -8.05 -23.28 2.30
CA TRP A 67 -7.36 -22.11 1.76
C TRP A 67 -8.17 -20.84 1.99
N SER A 68 -7.50 -19.85 2.58
CA SER A 68 -8.02 -18.50 2.77
C SER A 68 -7.19 -17.51 1.94
N PRO A 69 -7.82 -16.49 1.33
CA PRO A 69 -7.07 -15.45 0.64
C PRO A 69 -6.08 -14.80 1.63
N PRO A 70 -4.83 -14.55 1.22
CA PRO A 70 -3.86 -13.96 2.12
C PRO A 70 -4.17 -12.50 2.40
N LEU A 71 -3.71 -12.02 3.55
CA LEU A 71 -3.62 -10.60 3.84
C LEU A 71 -2.47 -10.01 3.02
N LEU A 72 -2.72 -8.91 2.31
CA LEU A 72 -1.68 -8.24 1.53
C LEU A 72 -1.25 -6.96 2.23
N ASP A 73 0.05 -6.81 2.45
CA ASP A 73 0.65 -5.68 3.13
C ASP A 73 1.38 -4.80 2.12
N VAL A 74 0.98 -3.54 2.06
CA VAL A 74 1.50 -2.57 1.10
C VAL A 74 1.94 -1.30 1.82
N GLU A 75 2.91 -0.62 1.23
CA GLU A 75 3.46 0.64 1.72
C GLU A 75 3.46 1.67 0.61
N LEU A 76 3.03 2.89 0.95
CA LEU A 76 2.98 4.05 0.06
C LEU A 76 3.62 5.24 0.74
N TRP A 77 4.35 6.03 -0.04
CA TRP A 77 4.84 7.33 0.39
C TRP A 77 3.91 8.42 -0.14
N ILE A 78 3.25 9.12 0.78
CA ILE A 78 2.35 10.23 0.48
C ILE A 78 3.05 11.55 0.72
N ARG A 79 2.90 12.50 -0.21
CA ARG A 79 3.33 13.87 -0.01
C ARG A 79 2.39 14.57 0.96
N LEU A 80 2.95 15.31 1.91
CA LEU A 80 2.20 16.10 2.86
C LEU A 80 2.19 17.56 2.42
N ASP A 81 1.03 18.20 2.51
CA ASP A 81 0.91 19.64 2.33
C ASP A 81 1.61 20.38 3.49
N GLY A 82 2.26 21.50 3.19
CA GLY A 82 2.68 22.45 4.22
C GLY A 82 4.18 22.48 4.58
N GLY A 83 5.08 22.10 3.67
CA GLY A 83 6.47 22.54 3.77
C GLY A 83 7.50 21.63 3.12
N GLU A 84 8.68 22.21 2.89
CA GLU A 84 9.87 21.50 2.46
C GLU A 84 10.70 21.13 3.70
N SER A 85 11.18 19.88 3.76
CA SER A 85 12.21 19.47 4.70
C SER A 85 13.58 19.84 4.13
N MET A 86 14.43 20.45 4.95
CA MET A 86 15.82 20.74 4.60
C MET A 86 16.69 19.55 4.99
N LYS A 87 17.01 18.69 4.02
CA LYS A 87 17.98 17.59 4.19
C LYS A 87 19.21 17.88 3.36
N GLY A 88 20.35 18.06 4.01
CA GLY A 88 21.64 18.31 3.33
C GLY A 88 21.68 19.59 2.48
N GLY A 89 20.92 20.63 2.85
CA GLY A 89 20.87 21.91 2.13
C GLY A 89 19.99 21.91 0.87
N ARG A 90 19.25 20.83 0.61
CA ARG A 90 18.21 20.79 -0.43
C ARG A 90 16.83 20.83 0.20
N CYS A 91 15.98 21.71 -0.33
CA CYS A 91 14.56 21.74 -0.04
C CYS A 91 13.87 20.52 -0.67
N ARG A 92 13.12 19.74 0.12
CA ARG A 92 12.42 18.53 -0.36
C ARG A 92 11.00 18.46 0.14
N PRO A 93 10.05 17.95 -0.65
CA PRO A 93 8.68 17.77 -0.16
C PRO A 93 8.67 16.85 1.05
N ARG A 94 7.92 17.23 2.08
CA ARG A 94 7.72 16.39 3.25
C ARG A 94 6.85 15.20 2.86
N THR A 95 7.31 13.98 3.16
CA THR A 95 6.57 12.74 2.88
C THR A 95 6.22 12.01 4.16
N ALA A 96 5.10 11.28 4.16
CA ALA A 96 4.77 10.30 5.19
C ALA A 96 4.65 8.91 4.57
N ARG A 97 4.95 7.89 5.36
CA ARG A 97 4.88 6.49 4.97
C ARG A 97 3.59 5.89 5.49
N MET A 98 2.69 5.58 4.58
CA MET A 98 1.43 4.91 4.87
C MET A 98 1.59 3.42 4.62
N ARG A 99 1.31 2.60 5.62
CA ARG A 99 1.24 1.15 5.49
C ARG A 99 -0.21 0.71 5.58
N CYS A 100 -0.64 -0.16 4.70
CA CYS A 100 -2.02 -0.67 4.64
C CYS A 100 -1.99 -2.19 4.60
N VAL A 101 -2.82 -2.83 5.42
CA VAL A 101 -3.12 -4.25 5.28
C VAL A 101 -4.45 -4.36 4.54
N LEU A 102 -4.42 -4.97 3.36
CA LEU A 102 -5.58 -5.27 2.52
C LEU A 102 -6.18 -6.61 2.98
N PRO A 103 -7.38 -6.59 3.59
CA PRO A 103 -8.05 -7.81 4.03
C PRO A 103 -8.56 -8.65 2.85
N PRO A 104 -8.81 -9.95 3.07
CA PRO A 104 -9.54 -10.79 2.13
C PRO A 104 -10.88 -10.15 1.74
N GLY A 105 -11.16 -10.09 0.44
CA GLY A 105 -12.38 -9.47 -0.08
C GLY A 105 -12.30 -7.96 -0.31
N TYR A 106 -11.14 -7.31 -0.05
CA TYR A 106 -10.87 -5.99 -0.59
C TYR A 106 -10.91 -6.03 -2.14
N PRO A 107 -11.29 -4.95 -2.83
CA PRO A 107 -11.91 -3.73 -2.30
C PRO A 107 -13.43 -3.85 -2.02
N ASP A 108 -14.07 -4.98 -2.33
CA ASP A 108 -15.54 -5.07 -2.44
C ASP A 108 -16.29 -5.31 -1.11
N HIS A 109 -15.67 -6.04 -0.18
CA HIS A 109 -16.34 -6.57 1.02
C HIS A 109 -15.60 -6.28 2.32
N ALA A 110 -14.43 -5.67 2.22
CA ALA A 110 -13.60 -5.37 3.38
C ALA A 110 -12.76 -4.12 3.14
N VAL A 111 -12.64 -3.32 4.19
CA VAL A 111 -11.95 -2.04 4.16
C VAL A 111 -10.50 -2.21 4.56
N ALA A 112 -9.57 -1.68 3.76
CA ALA A 112 -8.17 -1.60 4.15
C ALA A 112 -8.00 -0.66 5.35
N VAL A 113 -7.23 -1.08 6.35
CA VAL A 113 -6.94 -0.24 7.52
C VAL A 113 -5.58 0.43 7.33
N PRO A 114 -5.54 1.74 7.02
CA PRO A 114 -4.29 2.47 6.86
C PRO A 114 -3.66 2.79 8.23
N ALA A 115 -2.34 2.71 8.29
CA ALA A 115 -1.53 3.16 9.41
C ALA A 115 -0.44 4.09 8.88
N VAL A 116 -0.41 5.34 9.35
CA VAL A 116 0.62 6.30 8.94
C VAL A 116 1.79 6.24 9.92
N THR A 117 3.00 6.18 9.38
CA THR A 117 4.26 6.31 10.09
C THR A 117 5.11 7.41 9.46
N SER A 118 5.96 8.07 10.25
CA SER A 118 6.97 8.97 9.73
C SER A 118 8.07 8.14 9.06
N SER A 119 8.46 8.50 7.84
CA SER A 119 9.52 7.82 7.08
C SER A 119 10.87 7.98 7.80
N HIS A 120 11.13 9.15 8.37
CA HIS A 120 12.34 9.44 9.15
C HIS A 120 12.01 10.13 10.48
N ALA A 121 12.88 9.94 11.48
CA ALA A 121 12.79 10.66 12.76
C ALA A 121 12.89 12.20 12.59
N GLU A 122 13.50 12.64 11.48
CA GLU A 122 13.78 14.04 11.16
C GLU A 122 12.69 14.72 10.32
N ASP A 123 11.74 13.97 9.74
CA ASP A 123 10.63 14.52 8.93
C ASP A 123 9.54 15.21 9.78
N GLY A 124 9.71 15.19 11.10
CA GLY A 124 9.01 16.10 12.01
C GLY A 124 7.49 15.90 12.10
N MET A 125 6.94 14.76 11.67
CA MET A 125 5.52 14.47 11.92
C MET A 125 5.30 14.23 13.40
N ARG A 126 4.62 15.21 14.03
CA ARG A 126 4.24 15.08 15.42
C ARG A 126 3.29 13.90 15.56
N ARG A 127 3.40 13.18 16.67
CA ARG A 127 2.51 12.06 16.98
C ARG A 127 1.03 12.43 16.82
N SER A 128 0.63 13.62 17.27
CA SER A 128 -0.75 14.12 17.13
C SER A 128 -1.19 14.28 15.68
N GLU A 129 -0.31 14.73 14.78
CA GLU A 129 -0.62 14.88 13.35
C GLU A 129 -0.77 13.53 12.68
N ARG A 130 0.14 12.60 12.99
CA ARG A 130 0.09 11.21 12.51
C ARG A 130 -1.18 10.49 12.94
N ASP A 131 -1.52 10.60 14.22
CA ASP A 131 -2.70 9.95 14.78
C ASP A 131 -3.99 10.56 14.19
N ALA A 132 -4.03 11.89 13.99
CA ALA A 132 -5.13 12.57 13.32
C ALA A 132 -5.26 12.18 11.83
N LEU A 133 -4.16 12.09 11.09
CA LEU A 133 -4.16 11.68 9.69
C LEU A 133 -4.60 10.22 9.55
N THR A 134 -4.10 9.33 10.40
CA THR A 134 -4.52 7.92 10.46
C THR A 134 -6.02 7.82 10.72
N ALA A 135 -6.54 8.56 11.71
CA ALA A 135 -7.98 8.56 12.00
C ALA A 135 -8.83 9.03 10.81
N ARG A 136 -8.40 10.08 10.11
CA ARG A 136 -9.09 10.59 8.91
C ARG A 136 -9.08 9.58 7.77
N LEU A 137 -7.95 8.90 7.54
CA LEU A 137 -7.83 7.88 6.50
C LEU A 137 -8.70 6.66 6.83
N CYS A 138 -8.70 6.20 8.09
CA CYS A 138 -9.59 5.11 8.53
C CYS A 138 -11.07 5.48 8.38
N GLN A 139 -11.45 6.70 8.78
CA GLN A 139 -12.81 7.20 8.57
C GLN A 139 -13.17 7.19 7.08
N LYS A 140 -12.29 7.70 6.23
CA LYS A 140 -12.55 7.76 4.79
C LYS A 140 -12.65 6.39 4.15
N ALA A 141 -11.80 5.46 4.55
CA ALA A 141 -11.85 4.08 4.10
C ALA A 141 -13.18 3.41 4.50
N GLY A 142 -13.68 3.69 5.71
CA GLY A 142 -14.99 3.23 6.17
C GLY A 142 -16.17 3.81 5.36
N GLU A 143 -16.09 5.08 4.94
CA GLU A 143 -17.09 5.69 4.05
C GLU A 143 -17.09 5.09 2.63
N LEU A 144 -15.93 4.61 2.15
CA LEU A 144 -15.79 4.08 0.80
C LEU A 144 -16.17 2.59 0.69
N GLY A 145 -16.10 1.84 1.79
CA GLY A 145 -16.45 0.41 1.82
C GLY A 145 -17.81 0.08 2.43
N GLY A 146 -18.65 1.09 2.71
CA GLY A 146 -20.04 0.92 3.18
C GLY A 146 -21.05 1.40 2.14
#